data_AF-A0A1V9DJ61-F1
#
_entry.id   AF-A0A1V9DJ61-F1
#
_cell.length_a   1.000
_cell.length_b   1.000
_cell.length_c   1.000
_cell.angle_alpha   90.00
_cell.angle_beta   90.00
_cell.angle_gamma   90.00
#
_symmetry.space_group_name_H-M   'P 1'
#
loop_
_entity.id
_entity.type
_entity.pdbx_description
1 polymer ?
#
loop_
_entity_poly.entity_id
_entity_poly.type
_entity_poly.pdbx_seq_one_letter_code
_entity_poly.pdbx_strand_id
1 'polypeptide(L)'
;MEQRTDEWFAARCGKVTASRLADVMAKTKSGYAASRQNYMAELICQRLTGKSQEGFSNAAMQRGTELEPVAREMYVLNQFDANVNEAGFVNHPTLKGFGASPDGLVNSDGLLEIKCPNTWTHLETLKTGQPARKYLLQMHAQMMCTGRNWCDFVSYDDRLPPELAYFETRVALDSQLVDEITAEVKKFIAELEKEVEAILNRGKEAA
;
A
#
# COMPACT_ATOMS: atom_id res chain seq x y z
N MET A 1 8.99 -1.17 -15.09
CA MET A 1 7.58 -0.76 -15.00
C MET A 1 7.54 0.42 -14.07
N GLU A 2 7.03 1.55 -14.55
CA GLU A 2 6.90 2.80 -13.80
C GLU A 2 5.51 2.88 -13.16
N GLN A 3 5.37 3.50 -12.00
CA GLN A 3 4.07 3.62 -11.35
C GLN A 3 3.12 4.52 -12.15
N ARG A 4 1.80 4.35 -11.96
CA ARG A 4 0.76 5.15 -12.62
C ARG A 4 0.70 5.02 -14.15
N THR A 5 1.42 4.07 -14.73
CA THR A 5 1.32 3.65 -16.15
C THR A 5 0.22 2.60 -16.34
N ASP A 6 -0.25 2.42 -17.58
CA ASP A 6 -1.25 1.39 -17.91
C ASP A 6 -0.73 -0.02 -17.58
N GLU A 7 0.56 -0.28 -17.81
CA GLU A 7 1.19 -1.54 -17.45
C GLU A 7 1.16 -1.78 -15.93
N TRP A 8 1.32 -0.72 -15.14
CA TRP A 8 1.24 -0.78 -13.69
C TRP A 8 -0.19 -1.04 -13.19
N PHE A 9 -1.18 -0.37 -13.77
CA PHE A 9 -2.59 -0.63 -13.46
C PHE A 9 -3.00 -2.06 -13.84
N ALA A 10 -2.55 -2.56 -14.99
CA ALA A 10 -2.78 -3.93 -15.43
C ALA A 10 -2.11 -4.95 -14.50
N ALA A 11 -0.89 -4.68 -14.06
CA ALA A 11 -0.17 -5.56 -13.13
C ALA A 11 -0.84 -5.70 -11.77
N ARG A 12 -1.59 -4.68 -11.34
CA ARG A 12 -2.33 -4.62 -10.06
C ARG A 12 -3.74 -5.21 -10.15
N CYS A 13 -4.34 -5.22 -11.34
CA CYS A 13 -5.72 -5.61 -11.57
C CYS A 13 -6.04 -6.98 -10.93
N GLY A 14 -7.03 -7.02 -10.04
CA GLY A 14 -7.51 -8.23 -9.37
C GLY A 14 -6.60 -8.80 -8.28
N LYS A 15 -5.56 -8.06 -7.87
CA LYS A 15 -4.62 -8.45 -6.80
C LYS A 15 -4.82 -7.64 -5.53
N VAL A 16 -4.59 -8.28 -4.39
CA VAL A 16 -4.43 -7.58 -3.11
C VAL A 16 -3.18 -6.71 -3.19
N THR A 17 -3.29 -5.45 -2.79
CA THR A 17 -2.15 -4.51 -2.79
C THR A 17 -1.83 -4.03 -1.37
N ALA A 18 -0.55 -3.79 -1.10
CA ALA A 18 -0.05 -3.35 0.22
C ALA A 18 -0.87 -2.19 0.83
N SER A 19 -1.20 -1.17 0.04
CA SER A 19 -1.96 0.01 0.46
C SER A 19 -3.41 -0.30 0.88
N ARG A 20 -3.94 -1.47 0.54
CA ARG A 20 -5.31 -1.91 0.85
C ARG A 20 -5.38 -2.95 1.97
N LEU A 21 -4.25 -3.28 2.61
CA LEU A 21 -4.25 -4.24 3.73
C LEU A 21 -5.08 -3.78 4.93
N ALA A 22 -5.16 -2.47 5.16
CA ALA A 22 -6.05 -1.94 6.20
C ALA A 22 -7.51 -2.34 5.96
N ASP A 23 -7.97 -2.45 4.72
CA ASP A 23 -9.31 -2.93 4.38
C ASP A 23 -9.42 -4.45 4.55
N VAL A 24 -8.43 -5.21 4.06
CA VAL A 24 -8.38 -6.67 4.20
C VAL A 24 -8.46 -7.12 5.66
N MET A 25 -7.78 -6.39 6.54
CA MET A 25 -7.62 -6.73 7.96
C MET A 25 -8.58 -5.96 8.88
N ALA A 26 -9.46 -5.11 8.33
CA ALA A 26 -10.38 -4.31 9.13
C ALA A 26 -11.35 -5.21 9.91
N LYS A 27 -11.40 -5.04 11.24
CA LYS A 27 -12.29 -5.77 12.14
C LYS A 27 -13.11 -4.81 13.00
N THR A 28 -14.34 -5.19 13.30
CA THR A 28 -15.24 -4.58 14.27
C THR A 28 -15.44 -5.55 15.45
N LYS A 29 -16.27 -5.16 16.43
CA LYS A 29 -16.63 -6.06 17.55
C LYS A 29 -17.33 -7.35 17.11
N SER A 30 -17.96 -7.36 15.93
CA SER A 30 -18.77 -8.49 15.43
C SER A 30 -18.11 -9.28 14.31
N GLY A 31 -16.88 -8.96 13.89
CA GLY A 31 -16.18 -9.67 12.81
C GLY A 31 -15.48 -8.71 11.87
N TYR A 32 -15.37 -9.06 10.58
CA TYR A 32 -14.75 -8.18 9.59
C TYR A 32 -15.61 -6.95 9.30
N ALA A 33 -14.95 -5.82 9.04
CA ALA A 33 -15.62 -4.57 8.70
C ALA A 33 -16.15 -4.58 7.26
N ALA A 34 -17.09 -3.68 6.98
CA ALA A 34 -17.67 -3.49 5.65
C ALA A 34 -16.62 -3.13 4.59
N SER A 35 -15.54 -2.42 4.95
CA SER A 35 -14.45 -2.08 4.03
C SER A 35 -13.79 -3.31 3.41
N ARG A 36 -13.67 -4.41 4.17
CA ARG A 36 -13.16 -5.69 3.65
C ARG A 36 -14.05 -6.24 2.55
N GLN A 37 -15.36 -6.22 2.75
CA GLN A 37 -16.34 -6.71 1.78
C GLN A 37 -16.40 -5.82 0.53
N ASN A 38 -16.32 -4.50 0.71
CA ASN A 38 -16.25 -3.56 -0.40
C ASN A 38 -15.00 -3.80 -1.26
N TYR A 39 -13.85 -4.02 -0.63
CA TYR A 39 -12.62 -4.34 -1.36
C TYR A 39 -12.67 -5.72 -2.03
N MET A 40 -13.31 -6.71 -1.40
CA MET A 40 -13.57 -8.02 -2.02
C MET A 40 -14.36 -7.86 -3.32
N ALA A 41 -15.48 -7.13 -3.27
CA ALA A 41 -16.32 -6.87 -4.43
C ALA A 41 -15.55 -6.14 -5.55
N GLU A 42 -14.73 -5.15 -5.18
CA GLU A 42 -13.85 -4.44 -6.12
C GLU A 42 -12.92 -5.41 -6.86
N LEU A 43 -12.22 -6.30 -6.16
CA LEU A 43 -11.30 -7.26 -6.79
C LEU A 43 -12.03 -8.33 -7.61
N ILE A 44 -13.23 -8.77 -7.20
CA ILE A 44 -14.08 -9.66 -7.99
C ILE A 44 -14.42 -8.99 -9.33
N CYS A 45 -14.90 -7.74 -9.31
CA CYS A 45 -15.21 -6.98 -10.51
C CYS A 45 -13.98 -6.83 -11.42
N GLN A 46 -12.81 -6.53 -10.86
CA GLN A 46 -11.57 -6.43 -11.63
C GLN A 46 -11.20 -7.77 -12.30
N ARG A 47 -11.31 -8.89 -11.59
CA ARG A 47 -11.03 -10.23 -12.15
C ARG A 47 -12.00 -10.63 -13.25
N LEU A 48 -13.28 -10.30 -13.12
CA LEU A 48 -14.31 -10.65 -14.11
C LEU A 48 -14.27 -9.74 -15.35
N THR A 49 -13.92 -8.46 -15.19
CA THR A 49 -13.91 -7.49 -16.29
C THR A 49 -12.54 -7.33 -16.95
N GLY A 50 -11.47 -7.77 -16.29
CA GLY A 50 -10.08 -7.54 -16.70
C GLY A 50 -9.63 -6.09 -16.58
N LYS A 51 -10.43 -5.21 -15.94
CA LYS A 51 -10.16 -3.78 -15.86
C LYS A 51 -10.12 -3.31 -14.41
N SER A 52 -9.07 -2.57 -14.08
CA SER A 52 -9.03 -1.76 -12.85
C SER A 52 -10.08 -0.66 -12.96
N GLN A 53 -10.89 -0.45 -11.91
CA GLN A 53 -11.80 0.69 -11.87
C GLN A 53 -11.00 1.98 -11.68
N GLU A 54 -11.42 3.07 -12.34
CA GLU A 54 -10.88 4.39 -12.06
C GLU A 54 -11.15 4.74 -10.60
N GLY A 55 -10.07 4.99 -9.85
CA GLY A 55 -10.16 5.37 -8.45
C GLY A 55 -10.71 6.79 -8.30
N PHE A 56 -11.44 7.04 -7.22
CA PHE A 56 -11.77 8.40 -6.81
C PHE A 56 -10.49 9.14 -6.40
N SER A 57 -10.22 10.27 -7.04
CA SER A 57 -9.17 11.20 -6.63
C SER A 57 -9.80 12.51 -6.19
N ASN A 58 -9.23 13.13 -5.16
CA ASN A 58 -9.62 14.46 -4.70
C ASN A 58 -8.41 15.40 -4.70
N ALA A 59 -8.65 16.69 -4.50
CA ALA A 59 -7.60 17.71 -4.53
C ALA A 59 -6.45 17.44 -3.54
N ALA A 60 -6.74 16.85 -2.36
CA ALA A 60 -5.70 16.51 -1.39
C ALA A 60 -4.83 15.33 -1.86
N MET A 61 -5.42 14.32 -2.51
CA MET A 61 -4.69 13.18 -3.09
C MET A 61 -3.84 13.62 -4.29
N GLN A 62 -4.37 14.50 -5.14
CA GLN A 62 -3.64 15.06 -6.26
C GLN A 62 -2.43 15.87 -5.79
N ARG A 63 -2.64 16.83 -4.86
CA ARG A 63 -1.53 17.58 -4.26
C ARG A 63 -0.49 16.65 -3.62
N GLY A 64 -0.94 15.61 -2.91
CA GLY A 64 -0.03 14.66 -2.31
C GLY A 64 0.85 13.95 -3.33
N THR A 65 0.29 13.62 -4.50
CA THR A 65 1.02 13.03 -5.64
C THR A 65 2.02 14.02 -6.25
N GLU A 66 1.63 15.27 -6.41
CA GLU A 66 2.49 16.33 -6.96
C GLU A 66 3.66 16.68 -6.01
N LEU A 67 3.45 16.55 -4.70
CA LEU A 67 4.45 16.88 -3.67
C LEU A 67 5.41 15.73 -3.35
N GLU A 68 5.04 14.49 -3.69
CA GLU A 68 5.83 13.29 -3.41
C GLU A 68 7.28 13.36 -3.95
N PRO A 69 7.57 13.89 -5.16
CA PRO A 69 8.94 14.08 -5.63
C PRO A 69 9.77 15.00 -4.73
N VAL A 70 9.19 16.10 -4.24
CA VAL A 70 9.86 17.04 -3.33
C VAL A 70 10.17 16.36 -1.99
N ALA A 71 9.22 15.58 -1.45
CA ALA A 71 9.45 14.82 -0.23
C ALA A 71 10.58 13.78 -0.38
N ARG A 72 10.70 13.16 -1.56
CA ARG A 72 11.78 12.24 -1.89
C ARG A 72 13.13 12.94 -1.95
N GLU A 73 13.19 14.14 -2.56
CA GLU A 73 14.40 14.97 -2.55
C GLU A 73 14.83 15.35 -1.13
N MET A 74 13.87 15.75 -0.27
CA MET A 74 14.14 16.04 1.13
C MET A 74 14.69 14.82 1.89
N TYR A 75 14.16 13.62 1.62
CA TYR A 75 14.70 12.39 2.18
C TYR A 75 16.17 12.15 1.77
N VAL A 76 16.48 12.27 0.47
CA VAL A 76 17.85 12.08 -0.04
C VAL A 76 18.81 13.14 0.52
N LEU A 77 18.36 14.39 0.70
CA LEU A 77 19.17 15.45 1.31
C LEU A 77 19.46 15.20 2.79
N ASN A 78 18.51 14.61 3.53
CA ASN A 78 18.68 14.28 4.95
C ASN A 78 19.47 12.99 5.17
N GLN A 79 19.45 12.07 4.20
CA GLN A 79 20.15 10.79 4.23
C GLN A 79 21.25 10.76 3.16
N PHE A 80 22.39 11.39 3.44
CA PHE A 80 23.50 11.59 2.48
C PHE A 80 24.01 10.31 1.78
N ASP A 81 23.86 9.14 2.40
CA ASP A 81 24.28 7.84 1.85
C ASP A 81 23.12 7.02 1.24
N ALA A 82 21.92 7.59 1.09
CA ALA A 82 20.76 6.91 0.54
C ALA A 82 20.74 7.00 -0.99
N ASN A 83 20.91 5.86 -1.66
CA ASN A 83 20.58 5.69 -3.06
C ASN A 83 19.13 5.20 -3.19
N VAL A 84 18.24 6.05 -3.72
CA VAL A 84 16.81 5.74 -3.88
C VAL A 84 16.52 5.48 -5.35
N ASN A 85 16.05 4.26 -5.65
CA ASN A 85 15.58 3.89 -6.99
C ASN A 85 14.07 3.72 -6.96
N GLU A 86 13.36 4.31 -7.92
CA GLU A 86 11.91 4.12 -8.04
C GLU A 86 11.56 2.64 -8.31
N ALA A 87 10.43 2.21 -7.76
CA ALA A 87 9.92 0.85 -7.93
C ALA A 87 8.55 0.86 -8.62
N GLY A 88 8.33 -0.12 -9.50
CA GLY A 88 7.02 -0.40 -10.08
C GLY A 88 6.13 -1.23 -9.15
N PHE A 89 5.39 -2.19 -9.73
CA PHE A 89 4.66 -3.18 -8.95
C PHE A 89 5.50 -4.44 -8.75
N VAL A 90 5.68 -4.84 -7.49
CA VAL A 90 6.42 -6.03 -7.06
C VAL A 90 5.43 -7.07 -6.56
N ASN A 91 5.34 -8.22 -7.24
CA ASN A 91 4.52 -9.33 -6.75
C ASN A 91 5.18 -9.96 -5.54
N HIS A 92 4.38 -10.43 -4.59
CA HIS A 92 4.89 -11.24 -3.50
C HIS A 92 5.51 -12.54 -4.05
N PRO A 93 6.69 -12.99 -3.55
CA PRO A 93 7.45 -14.09 -4.14
C PRO A 93 6.70 -15.44 -4.16
N THR A 94 5.87 -15.70 -3.14
CA THR A 94 5.14 -16.98 -2.99
C THR A 94 3.62 -16.86 -2.95
N LEU A 95 3.05 -15.83 -2.32
CA LEU A 95 1.61 -15.55 -2.28
C LEU A 95 1.12 -14.98 -3.62
N LYS A 96 0.57 -15.84 -4.48
CA LYS A 96 -0.07 -15.41 -5.74
C LYS A 96 -1.22 -14.45 -5.47
N GLY A 97 -1.37 -13.46 -6.34
CA GLY A 97 -2.46 -12.47 -6.21
C GLY A 97 -2.21 -11.40 -5.14
N PHE A 98 -0.99 -11.27 -4.62
CA PHE A 98 -0.59 -10.24 -3.67
C PHE A 98 0.66 -9.49 -4.17
N GLY A 99 0.73 -8.18 -3.94
CA GLY A 99 1.90 -7.38 -4.29
C GLY A 99 1.89 -5.98 -3.72
N ALA A 100 2.95 -5.22 -4.03
CA ALA A 100 3.22 -3.91 -3.46
C ALA A 100 3.86 -2.97 -4.47
N SER A 101 3.77 -1.67 -4.20
CA SER A 101 4.52 -0.62 -4.90
C SER A 101 5.08 0.32 -3.84
N PRO A 102 6.36 0.15 -3.43
CA PRO A 102 7.03 1.12 -2.59
C PRO A 102 7.38 2.38 -3.37
N ASP A 103 7.46 3.52 -2.69
CA ASP A 103 7.79 4.81 -3.31
C ASP A 103 9.28 4.93 -3.66
N GLY A 104 10.10 4.05 -3.08
CA GLY A 104 11.51 3.87 -3.44
C GLY A 104 12.13 2.61 -2.85
N LEU A 105 13.14 2.10 -3.53
CA LEU A 105 14.10 1.11 -3.05
C LEU A 105 15.32 1.85 -2.55
N VAL A 106 15.58 1.80 -1.25
CA VAL A 106 16.72 2.47 -0.62
C VAL A 106 17.86 1.49 -0.46
N ASN A 107 18.99 1.77 -1.12
CA ASN A 107 20.18 0.92 -1.08
C ASN A 107 19.86 -0.56 -1.38
N SER A 108 20.56 -1.49 -0.74
CA SER A 108 20.36 -2.94 -0.95
C SER A 108 19.18 -3.54 -0.18
N ASP A 109 18.82 -2.98 0.97
CA ASP A 109 17.99 -3.67 1.97
C ASP A 109 16.85 -2.83 2.56
N GLY A 110 16.69 -1.57 2.12
CA GLY A 110 15.69 -0.64 2.63
C GLY A 110 14.61 -0.21 1.65
N LEU A 111 13.51 0.32 2.15
CA LEU A 111 12.42 0.87 1.37
C LEU A 111 12.12 2.31 1.80
N LEU A 112 11.40 3.02 0.94
CA LEU A 112 10.87 4.34 1.22
C LEU A 112 9.36 4.33 1.00
N GLU A 113 8.63 4.86 1.97
CA GLU A 113 7.18 5.11 1.91
C GLU A 113 6.92 6.57 2.28
N ILE A 114 6.37 7.33 1.35
CA ILE A 114 6.15 8.77 1.45
C ILE A 114 4.66 9.05 1.62
N LYS A 115 4.36 9.98 2.53
CA LYS A 115 3.04 10.57 2.68
C LYS A 115 3.12 12.08 2.63
N CYS A 116 2.32 12.67 1.76
CA CYS A 116 2.07 14.10 1.71
C CYS A 116 0.60 14.37 2.10
N PRO A 117 0.22 14.20 3.38
CA PRO A 117 -1.18 14.21 3.79
C PRO A 117 -1.74 15.63 3.95
N ASN A 118 -2.95 15.74 4.50
CA ASN A 118 -3.42 17.03 5.03
C ASN A 118 -2.57 17.44 6.25
N THR A 119 -2.54 18.74 6.53
CA THR A 119 -1.68 19.32 7.57
C THR A 119 -1.95 18.73 8.96
N TRP A 120 -3.21 18.48 9.31
CA TRP A 120 -3.52 17.91 10.62
C TRP A 120 -2.97 16.48 10.76
N THR A 121 -3.14 15.64 9.75
CA THR A 121 -2.59 14.27 9.74
C THR A 121 -1.06 14.26 9.81
N HIS A 122 -0.39 15.21 9.16
CA HIS A 122 1.06 15.39 9.31
C HIS A 122 1.43 15.76 10.76
N LEU A 123 0.75 16.75 11.34
CA LEU A 123 0.96 17.16 12.74
C LEU A 123 0.64 16.06 13.76
N GLU A 124 -0.37 15.23 13.50
CA GLU A 124 -0.66 14.04 14.32
C GLU A 124 0.49 13.04 14.27
N THR A 125 1.07 12.81 13.09
CA THR A 125 2.25 11.96 12.93
C THR A 125 3.44 12.48 13.72
N LEU A 126 3.70 13.79 13.68
CA LEU A 126 4.74 14.44 14.48
C LEU A 126 4.49 14.25 15.99
N LYS A 127 3.25 14.42 16.44
CA LYS A 127 2.89 14.28 17.87
C LYS A 127 3.05 12.86 18.40
N THR A 128 2.68 11.85 17.60
CA THR A 128 2.80 10.44 18.01
C THR A 128 4.20 9.89 17.81
N GLY A 129 4.98 10.48 16.89
CA GLY A 129 6.27 9.95 16.45
C GLY A 129 6.15 8.60 15.73
N GLN A 130 4.93 8.21 15.33
CA GLN A 130 4.66 6.87 14.79
C GLN A 130 3.69 6.92 13.60
N PRO A 131 3.95 6.13 12.54
CA PRO A 131 3.01 5.96 11.45
C PRO A 131 1.72 5.30 11.94
N ALA A 132 0.58 5.70 11.38
CA ALA A 132 -0.69 5.02 11.65
C ALA A 132 -0.62 3.53 11.28
N ARG A 133 -1.35 2.66 11.99
CA ARG A 133 -1.34 1.20 11.77
C ARG A 133 -1.53 0.80 10.30
N LYS A 134 -2.38 1.50 9.55
CA LYS A 134 -2.58 1.26 8.11
C LYS A 134 -1.29 1.38 7.29
N TYR A 135 -0.41 2.32 7.64
CA TYR A 135 0.89 2.49 6.99
C TYR A 135 1.91 1.46 7.47
N LEU A 136 1.85 1.04 8.74
CA LEU A 136 2.64 -0.10 9.21
C LEU A 136 2.32 -1.38 8.43
N LEU A 137 1.03 -1.69 8.23
CA LEU A 137 0.59 -2.83 7.40
C LEU A 137 1.11 -2.71 5.96
N GLN A 138 1.00 -1.53 5.36
CA GLN A 138 1.48 -1.28 4.01
C GLN A 138 3.00 -1.49 3.88
N MET A 139 3.79 -0.94 4.80
CA MET A 139 5.25 -1.07 4.77
C MET A 139 5.72 -2.50 4.99
N HIS A 140 5.06 -3.24 5.89
CA HIS A 140 5.38 -4.66 6.10
C HIS A 140 5.06 -5.49 4.85
N ALA A 141 3.95 -5.21 4.18
CA ALA A 141 3.65 -5.85 2.91
C ALA A 141 4.66 -5.53 1.81
N GLN A 142 5.14 -4.28 1.73
CA GLN A 142 6.20 -3.92 0.79
C GLN A 142 7.47 -4.72 1.08
N MET A 143 7.91 -4.76 2.35
CA MET A 143 9.07 -5.55 2.78
C MET A 143 8.92 -7.05 2.47
N MET A 144 7.73 -7.63 2.71
CA MET A 144 7.41 -9.02 2.36
C MET A 144 7.49 -9.28 0.85
N CYS A 145 7.05 -8.32 0.02
CA CYS A 145 7.08 -8.48 -1.44
C CYS A 145 8.49 -8.32 -2.02
N THR A 146 9.31 -7.45 -1.43
CA THR A 146 10.65 -7.13 -1.95
C THR A 146 11.78 -7.91 -1.29
N GLY A 147 11.52 -8.58 -0.15
CA GLY A 147 12.55 -9.24 0.66
C GLY A 147 13.50 -8.26 1.36
N ARG A 148 13.02 -7.05 1.69
CA ARG A 148 13.83 -5.98 2.31
C ARG A 148 13.56 -5.93 3.82
N ASN A 149 14.51 -5.38 4.58
CA ASN A 149 14.57 -5.52 6.03
C ASN A 149 13.92 -4.36 6.80
N TRP A 150 13.82 -3.20 6.17
CA TRP A 150 13.27 -2.00 6.78
C TRP A 150 12.63 -1.09 5.73
N CYS A 151 11.76 -0.18 6.18
CA CYS A 151 11.18 0.89 5.38
C CYS A 151 11.28 2.20 6.17
N ASP A 152 11.86 3.24 5.56
CA ASP A 152 11.78 4.59 6.09
C ASP A 152 10.44 5.19 5.70
N PHE A 153 9.68 5.59 6.71
CA PHE A 153 8.43 6.29 6.55
C PHE A 153 8.69 7.79 6.59
N VAL A 154 8.32 8.49 5.53
CA VAL A 154 8.39 9.95 5.43
C VAL A 154 6.99 10.52 5.43
N SER A 155 6.75 11.51 6.27
CA SER A 155 5.58 12.40 6.17
C SER A 155 6.09 13.81 5.88
N TYR A 156 5.50 14.48 4.89
CA TYR A 156 5.95 15.80 4.44
C TYR A 156 4.79 16.75 4.15
N ASP A 157 4.91 18.00 4.59
CA ASP A 157 3.97 19.07 4.29
C ASP A 157 4.65 20.45 4.17
N ASP A 158 4.81 20.92 2.94
CA ASP A 158 5.47 22.20 2.60
C ASP A 158 4.71 23.47 3.06
N ARG A 159 3.49 23.32 3.59
CA ARG A 159 2.70 24.44 4.15
C ARG A 159 3.13 24.82 5.57
N LEU A 160 3.88 23.97 6.24
CA LEU A 160 4.33 24.16 7.62
C LEU A 160 5.69 24.87 7.67
N PRO A 161 6.05 25.48 8.82
CA PRO A 161 7.41 25.96 9.07
C PRO A 161 8.45 24.85 8.82
N PRO A 162 9.68 25.17 8.38
CA PRO A 162 10.69 24.18 8.01
C PRO A 162 10.94 23.10 9.07
N GLU A 163 10.92 23.47 10.34
CA GLU A 163 11.14 22.58 11.49
C GLU A 163 9.97 21.60 11.75
N LEU A 164 8.82 21.84 11.13
CA LEU A 164 7.62 21.00 11.22
C LEU A 164 7.22 20.39 9.87
N ALA A 165 7.95 20.66 8.78
CA ALA A 165 7.54 20.24 7.44
C ALA A 165 7.91 18.79 7.14
N TYR A 166 8.91 18.24 7.81
CA TYR A 166 9.47 16.92 7.53
C TYR A 166 9.48 16.03 8.78
N PHE A 167 8.98 14.81 8.62
CA PHE A 167 9.06 13.75 9.62
C PHE A 167 9.56 12.48 8.96
N GLU A 168 10.48 11.78 9.64
CA GLU A 168 11.01 10.49 9.21
C GLU A 168 11.10 9.55 10.41
N THR A 169 10.78 8.28 10.18
CA THR A 169 11.10 7.21 11.12
C THR A 169 11.31 5.88 10.39
N ARG A 170 12.27 5.10 10.88
CA ARG A 170 12.57 3.77 10.33
C ARG A 170 11.69 2.71 10.96
N VAL A 171 11.06 1.90 10.11
CA VAL A 171 10.30 0.72 10.53
C VAL A 171 11.04 -0.54 10.10
N ALA A 172 11.53 -1.31 11.08
CA ALA A 172 12.09 -2.62 10.84
C ALA A 172 10.99 -3.66 10.61
N LEU A 173 11.29 -4.71 9.84
CA LEU A 173 10.38 -5.83 9.63
C LEU A 173 10.05 -6.54 10.96
N ASP A 174 8.78 -6.53 11.34
CA ASP A 174 8.26 -7.26 12.48
C ASP A 174 7.69 -8.62 12.06
N SER A 175 8.23 -9.71 12.61
CA SER A 175 7.82 -11.07 12.25
C SER A 175 6.39 -11.41 12.67
N GLN A 176 5.91 -10.87 13.80
CA GLN A 176 4.55 -11.11 14.26
C GLN A 176 3.53 -10.44 13.33
N LEU A 177 3.83 -9.23 12.87
CA LEU A 177 2.98 -8.52 11.91
C LEU A 177 3.02 -9.19 10.53
N VAL A 178 4.17 -9.73 10.11
CA VAL A 178 4.28 -10.56 8.90
C VAL A 178 3.37 -11.79 8.99
N ASP A 179 3.35 -12.48 10.13
CA ASP A 179 2.48 -13.64 10.34
C ASP A 179 0.99 -13.23 10.32
N GLU A 180 0.63 -12.12 10.96
CA GLU A 180 -0.74 -11.57 10.94
C GLU A 180 -1.20 -11.26 9.50
N ILE A 181 -0.38 -10.52 8.75
CA ILE A 181 -0.65 -10.14 7.35
C ILE A 181 -0.76 -11.40 6.49
N THR A 182 0.18 -12.34 6.62
CA THR A 182 0.20 -13.57 5.83
C THR A 182 -1.06 -14.39 6.03
N ALA A 183 -1.51 -14.55 7.28
CA ALA A 183 -2.73 -15.29 7.60
C ALA A 183 -3.97 -14.64 6.99
N GLU A 184 -4.13 -13.31 7.16
CA GLU A 184 -5.30 -12.58 6.67
C GLU A 184 -5.34 -12.49 5.14
N VAL A 185 -4.20 -12.27 4.48
CA VAL A 185 -4.11 -12.23 3.01
C VAL A 185 -4.41 -13.60 2.40
N LYS A 186 -3.84 -14.69 2.93
CA LYS A 186 -4.15 -16.05 2.46
C LYS A 186 -5.65 -16.35 2.56
N LYS A 187 -6.25 -16.03 3.70
CA LYS A 187 -7.68 -16.22 3.92
C LYS A 187 -8.51 -15.39 2.95
N PHE A 188 -8.19 -14.11 2.79
CA PHE A 188 -8.90 -13.21 1.89
C PHE A 188 -8.81 -13.68 0.43
N ILE A 189 -7.63 -14.10 -0.04
CA ILE A 189 -7.45 -14.56 -1.43
C ILE A 189 -8.21 -15.87 -1.68
N ALA A 190 -8.22 -16.80 -0.72
CA ALA A 190 -8.99 -18.03 -0.85
C ALA A 190 -10.50 -17.76 -0.93
N GLU A 191 -11.01 -16.83 -0.12
CA GLU A 191 -12.41 -16.38 -0.19
C GLU A 191 -12.71 -15.70 -1.53
N LEU A 192 -11.81 -14.82 -2.01
CA LEU A 192 -11.93 -14.16 -3.31
C LEU A 192 -12.02 -15.15 -4.47
N GLU A 193 -11.14 -16.15 -4.50
CA GLU A 193 -11.13 -17.17 -5.55
C GLU A 193 -12.42 -17.99 -5.56
N LYS A 194 -12.89 -18.40 -4.37
CA LYS A 194 -14.13 -19.15 -4.22
C LYS A 194 -15.35 -18.37 -4.72
N GLU A 195 -15.45 -17.08 -4.40
CA GLU A 195 -16.58 -16.25 -4.85
C GLU A 195 -16.56 -16.01 -6.36
N VAL A 196 -15.37 -15.77 -6.95
CA VAL A 196 -15.23 -15.65 -8.41
C VAL A 196 -15.67 -16.95 -9.10
N GLU A 197 -15.24 -18.11 -8.60
CA GLU A 197 -15.63 -19.41 -9.14
C GLU A 197 -17.15 -19.64 -9.05
N ALA A 198 -17.75 -19.33 -7.90
CA ALA A 198 -19.19 -19.47 -7.69
C ALA A 198 -20.01 -18.60 -8.66
N ILE A 199 -19.60 -17.35 -8.90
CA ILE A 199 -20.26 -16.44 -9.85
C ILE A 199 -20.15 -16.98 -11.28
N LEU A 200 -18.96 -17.44 -11.70
CA LEU A 200 -18.73 -18.00 -13.03
C LEU A 200 -19.56 -19.27 -13.27
N ASN A 201 -19.69 -20.14 -12.26
CA ASN A 201 -20.48 -21.37 -12.37
C ASN A 201 -21.98 -21.06 -12.52
N ARG A 202 -22.53 -20.11 -11.76
CA ARG A 202 -23.92 -19.67 -11.94
C ARG A 202 -24.17 -19.08 -13.33
N GLY A 203 -23.22 -18.32 -13.86
CA GLY A 203 -23.32 -17.77 -15.22
C GLY A 203 -23.39 -18.85 -16.30
N LYS A 204 -22.72 -19.98 -16.10
CA LYS A 204 -22.75 -21.14 -17.02
C LYS A 204 -24.05 -21.95 -16.91
N GLU A 205 -24.60 -22.09 -15.71
CA GLU A 205 -25.88 -22.79 -15.49
C GLU A 205 -27.08 -22.03 -16.06
N ALA A 206 -26.96 -20.71 -16.22
CA ALA A 206 -28.01 -19.84 -16.75
C ALA A 206 -27.95 -19.63 -18.28
N ALA A 207 -26.92 -20.14 -18.96
CA ALA A 207 -26.68 -20.01 -20.39
C ALA A 207 -27.05 -21.29 -21.16
#